data_AF-A0A3R6SBJ3-F1
#
_entry.id   AF-A0A3R6SBJ3-F1
#
_cell.length_a   1.000
_cell.length_b   1.000
_cell.length_c   1.000
_cell.angle_alpha   90.00
_cell.angle_beta   90.00
_cell.angle_gamma   90.00
#
_symmetry.space_group_name_H-M   'P 1'
#
loop_
_entity.id
_entity.type
_entity.pdbx_description
1 polymer ?
#
loop_
_entity_poly.entity_id
_entity_poly.type
_entity_poly.pdbx_seq_one_letter_code
_entity_poly.pdbx_strand_id
1 'polypeptide(L)'
;MTIDSKDIYTEWGCTLLEGSFDTLLKYPKRKAVKYNNWAEADGIDPDLSIVEFEPKTVKMEFLMKADTLDMFWSRYRKFITDLSAPGYREFDLIPGMTNRLRFNAGTAYDKFVPFNAGENLSAFELSFIEDNHSIFPATPSGGINLRGDYSINGIDFADFGIGSDDNQEDILKYPAIKTPFTDGRTTDLSTIKTQHKEIKLSLWMLAGSVEEFLNNYRAFFTQLAGAGNQELYIKSLDGIIQIYYSDCPSFSVEIWREDQIAVRFTISVVAPVVSWVDAGGDIRYRVLKDPDLGLLADEQGRIIVFN
;
A
#
# COMPACT_ATOMS: atom_id res chain seq x y z
N MET A 1 6.17 -9.08 -23.05
CA MET A 1 6.86 -8.35 -21.97
C MET A 1 8.22 -7.98 -22.49
N THR A 2 8.63 -6.73 -22.39
CA THR A 2 9.91 -6.28 -22.94
C THR A 2 10.76 -5.55 -21.91
N ILE A 3 12.07 -5.60 -22.09
CA ILE A 3 13.03 -4.74 -21.39
C ILE A 3 13.87 -4.04 -22.46
N ASP A 4 13.92 -2.72 -22.43
CA ASP A 4 14.52 -1.88 -23.48
C ASP A 4 13.99 -2.24 -24.89
N SER A 5 12.67 -2.44 -25.01
CA SER A 5 12.00 -2.91 -26.24
C SER A 5 12.44 -4.29 -26.75
N LYS A 6 13.19 -5.08 -25.96
CA LYS A 6 13.57 -6.46 -26.30
C LYS A 6 12.70 -7.45 -25.56
N ASP A 7 12.17 -8.44 -26.28
CA ASP A 7 11.35 -9.47 -25.65
C ASP A 7 12.20 -10.37 -24.76
N ILE A 8 11.75 -10.56 -23.51
CA ILE A 8 12.53 -11.20 -22.45
C ILE A 8 12.84 -12.67 -22.78
N TYR A 9 11.89 -13.35 -23.43
CA TYR A 9 12.03 -14.75 -23.78
C TYR A 9 12.97 -14.93 -24.97
N THR A 10 12.80 -14.16 -26.03
CA THR A 10 13.65 -14.28 -27.22
C THR A 10 15.08 -13.81 -26.99
N GLU A 11 15.28 -12.74 -26.21
CA GLU A 11 16.60 -12.14 -26.00
C GLU A 11 17.45 -12.93 -24.99
N TRP A 12 16.83 -13.45 -23.93
CA TRP A 12 17.55 -14.08 -22.81
C TRP A 12 17.08 -15.49 -22.46
N GLY A 13 16.00 -15.99 -23.06
CA GLY A 13 15.42 -17.29 -22.70
C GLY A 13 14.76 -17.28 -21.32
N CYS A 14 14.30 -16.12 -20.85
CA CYS A 14 13.71 -15.94 -19.54
C CYS A 14 12.19 -15.75 -19.61
N THR A 15 11.49 -16.18 -18.57
CA THR A 15 10.10 -15.79 -18.26
C THR A 15 10.04 -15.26 -16.83
N LEU A 16 9.01 -14.50 -16.48
CA LEU A 16 8.77 -14.08 -15.09
C LEU A 16 8.00 -15.17 -14.35
N LEU A 17 8.34 -15.36 -13.08
CA LEU A 17 7.58 -16.21 -12.16
C LEU A 17 6.50 -15.43 -11.42
N GLU A 18 5.52 -16.16 -10.90
CA GLU A 18 4.46 -15.64 -10.03
C GLU A 18 5.07 -14.85 -8.85
N GLY A 19 4.39 -13.79 -8.41
CA GLY A 19 4.90 -12.86 -7.39
C GLY A 19 5.85 -11.77 -7.91
N SER A 20 6.35 -11.86 -9.16
CA SER A 20 7.22 -10.81 -9.74
C SER A 20 6.54 -9.44 -9.87
N PHE A 21 5.22 -9.38 -9.85
CA PHE A 21 4.45 -8.12 -9.89
C PHE A 21 4.18 -7.51 -8.52
N ASP A 22 4.38 -8.25 -7.43
CA ASP A 22 4.00 -7.83 -6.08
C ASP A 22 4.72 -6.55 -5.68
N THR A 23 6.05 -6.55 -5.73
CA THR A 23 6.86 -5.36 -5.42
C THR A 23 6.84 -4.31 -6.52
N LEU A 24 6.52 -4.70 -7.76
CA LEU A 24 6.35 -3.77 -8.88
C LEU A 24 5.11 -2.89 -8.70
N LEU A 25 3.99 -3.50 -8.32
CA LEU A 25 2.69 -2.86 -8.13
C LEU A 25 2.51 -2.27 -6.72
N LYS A 26 3.40 -2.58 -5.77
CA LYS A 26 3.41 -1.95 -4.45
C LYS A 26 3.51 -0.41 -4.60
N TYR A 27 2.59 0.31 -3.97
CA TYR A 27 2.66 1.78 -3.92
C TYR A 27 3.93 2.23 -3.20
N PRO A 28 4.55 3.35 -3.61
CA PRO A 28 5.79 3.80 -3.00
C PRO A 28 5.53 4.34 -1.59
N LYS A 29 6.52 4.23 -0.71
CA LYS A 29 6.44 4.78 0.64
C LYS A 29 6.60 6.31 0.61
N ARG A 30 5.76 7.04 1.33
CA ARG A 30 5.91 8.50 1.46
C ARG A 30 7.14 8.80 2.32
N LYS A 31 7.92 9.82 1.96
CA LYS A 31 9.00 10.31 2.82
C LYS A 31 8.43 10.77 4.16
N ALA A 32 9.22 10.64 5.22
CA ALA A 32 8.83 11.06 6.55
C ALA A 32 8.36 12.53 6.57
N VAL A 33 7.13 12.73 7.04
CA VAL A 33 6.51 14.04 7.17
C VAL A 33 7.02 14.70 8.45
N LYS A 34 7.43 15.96 8.37
CA LYS A 34 7.77 16.75 9.56
C LYS A 34 6.48 17.17 10.25
N TYR A 35 6.47 17.12 11.58
CA TYR A 35 5.30 17.51 12.35
C TYR A 35 5.71 18.11 13.69
N ASN A 36 4.80 18.88 14.27
CA ASN A 36 4.87 19.28 15.67
C ASN A 36 3.98 18.35 16.52
N ASN A 37 4.42 18.05 17.74
CA ASN A 37 3.70 17.20 18.69
C ASN A 37 3.71 17.86 20.08
N TRP A 38 2.74 18.74 20.31
CA TRP A 38 2.57 19.44 21.59
C TRP A 38 1.84 18.54 22.60
N ALA A 39 2.22 18.58 23.88
CA ALA A 39 1.60 17.78 24.93
C ALA A 39 0.15 18.21 25.21
N GLU A 40 -0.14 19.49 24.93
CA GLU A 40 -1.38 20.20 25.23
C GLU A 40 -2.42 20.12 24.09
N ALA A 41 -2.04 19.57 22.93
CA ALA A 41 -2.91 19.43 21.76
C ALA A 41 -3.17 17.95 21.46
N ASP A 42 -4.34 17.63 20.91
CA ASP A 42 -4.62 16.29 20.42
C ASP A 42 -3.85 16.05 19.12
N GLY A 43 -3.35 14.82 18.95
CA GLY A 43 -2.75 14.41 17.69
C GLY A 43 -1.39 15.05 17.37
N ILE A 44 -1.13 15.28 16.08
CA ILE A 44 0.06 15.99 15.58
C ILE A 44 -0.36 17.03 14.53
N ASP A 45 0.53 17.99 14.28
CA ASP A 45 0.38 18.99 13.22
C ASP A 45 1.45 18.77 12.14
N PRO A 46 1.13 18.02 11.07
CA PRO A 46 2.07 17.66 10.01
C PRO A 46 2.15 18.71 8.89
N ASP A 47 3.35 18.93 8.37
CA ASP A 47 3.56 19.70 7.14
C ASP A 47 3.25 18.82 5.91
N LEU A 48 2.02 18.96 5.41
CA LEU A 48 1.51 18.21 4.27
C LEU A 48 1.54 19.03 2.95
N SER A 49 2.29 20.13 2.92
CA SER A 49 2.39 21.00 1.74
C SER A 49 3.14 20.34 0.57
N ILE A 50 4.01 19.38 0.87
CA ILE A 50 4.83 18.66 -0.11
C ILE A 50 4.55 17.16 0.01
N VAL A 51 4.41 16.50 -1.15
CA VAL A 51 4.28 15.04 -1.26
C VAL A 51 5.47 14.51 -2.03
N GLU A 52 6.29 13.71 -1.36
CA GLU A 52 7.45 13.04 -1.94
C GLU A 52 7.48 11.59 -1.49
N PHE A 53 8.03 10.74 -2.35
CA PHE A 53 8.12 9.30 -2.09
C PHE A 53 9.58 8.86 -2.03
N GLU A 54 9.82 7.79 -1.26
CA GLU A 54 11.10 7.09 -1.21
C GLU A 54 11.28 6.23 -2.48
N PRO A 55 12.52 6.02 -2.93
CA PRO A 55 12.82 5.02 -3.96
C PRO A 55 12.28 3.65 -3.58
N LYS A 56 11.65 2.96 -4.52
CA LYS A 56 11.06 1.64 -4.31
C LYS A 56 12.01 0.56 -4.79
N THR A 57 12.21 -0.47 -3.97
CA THR A 57 12.91 -1.70 -4.41
C THR A 57 11.92 -2.63 -5.09
N VAL A 58 12.16 -2.94 -6.35
CA VAL A 58 11.39 -3.90 -7.15
C VAL A 58 12.21 -5.18 -7.26
N LYS A 59 11.63 -6.29 -6.85
CA LYS A 59 12.17 -7.63 -6.97
C LYS A 59 11.40 -8.39 -8.04
N MET A 60 12.12 -9.07 -8.91
CA MET A 60 11.56 -9.90 -9.96
C MET A 60 12.27 -11.24 -9.98
N GLU A 61 11.50 -12.30 -10.15
CA GLU A 61 12.03 -13.64 -10.24
C GLU A 61 11.93 -14.14 -11.69
N PHE A 62 13.08 -14.48 -12.26
CA PHE A 62 13.21 -14.89 -13.64
C PHE A 62 13.47 -16.39 -13.71
N LEU A 63 12.71 -17.10 -14.52
CA LEU A 63 12.95 -18.50 -14.86
C LEU A 63 13.67 -18.58 -16.21
N MET A 64 14.84 -19.20 -16.25
CA MET A 64 15.55 -19.49 -17.49
C MET A 64 15.49 -20.98 -17.80
N LYS A 65 15.05 -21.30 -19.01
CA LYS A 65 15.16 -22.64 -19.58
C LYS A 65 16.31 -22.71 -20.57
N ALA A 66 17.11 -23.77 -20.50
CA ALA A 66 18.12 -24.04 -21.52
C ALA A 66 18.36 -25.55 -21.73
N ASP A 67 18.48 -25.98 -22.98
CA ASP A 67 18.69 -27.38 -23.37
C ASP A 67 20.14 -27.86 -23.19
N THR A 68 21.11 -26.94 -23.10
CA THR A 68 22.53 -27.27 -22.87
C THR A 68 23.17 -26.33 -21.86
N LEU A 69 24.23 -26.81 -21.21
CA LEU A 69 25.04 -26.04 -20.26
C LEU A 69 25.64 -24.79 -20.91
N ASP A 70 26.15 -24.91 -22.13
CA ASP A 70 26.74 -23.78 -22.86
C ASP A 70 25.71 -22.72 -23.21
N MET A 71 24.51 -23.15 -23.63
CA MET A 71 23.41 -22.23 -23.92
C MET A 71 22.96 -21.50 -22.66
N PHE A 72 22.85 -22.20 -21.53
CA PHE A 72 22.53 -21.59 -20.24
C PHE A 72 23.53 -20.48 -19.88
N TRP A 73 24.83 -20.79 -19.85
CA TRP A 73 25.85 -19.80 -19.45
C TRP A 73 26.00 -18.67 -20.46
N SER A 74 25.74 -18.91 -21.74
CA SER A 74 25.68 -17.86 -22.75
C SER A 74 24.53 -16.88 -22.46
N ARG A 75 23.32 -17.40 -22.28
CA ARG A 75 22.10 -16.62 -21.96
C ARG A 75 22.24 -15.89 -20.64
N TYR A 76 22.67 -16.56 -19.58
CA TYR A 76 22.83 -15.97 -18.25
C TYR A 76 23.85 -14.83 -18.25
N ARG A 77 25.02 -15.02 -18.87
CA ARG A 77 26.02 -13.95 -18.95
C ARG A 77 25.49 -12.75 -19.72
N LYS A 78 24.80 -12.98 -20.83
CA LYS A 78 24.16 -11.92 -21.60
C LYS A 78 23.08 -11.20 -20.78
N PHE A 79 22.21 -11.94 -20.11
CA PHE A 79 21.14 -11.40 -19.25
C PHE A 79 21.68 -10.49 -18.16
N ILE A 80 22.65 -10.97 -17.38
CA ILE A 80 23.27 -10.16 -16.34
C ILE A 80 23.99 -8.95 -16.94
N THR A 81 24.77 -9.12 -18.02
CA THR A 81 25.49 -8.02 -18.67
C THR A 81 24.55 -6.89 -19.12
N ASP A 82 23.45 -7.24 -19.78
CA ASP A 82 22.50 -6.26 -20.30
C ASP A 82 21.77 -5.52 -19.17
N LEU A 83 21.27 -6.27 -18.18
CA LEU A 83 20.51 -5.69 -17.07
C LEU A 83 21.39 -4.92 -16.08
N SER A 84 22.63 -5.36 -15.85
CA SER A 84 23.57 -4.68 -14.95
C SER A 84 24.39 -3.58 -15.61
N ALA A 85 24.23 -3.35 -16.91
CA ALA A 85 24.95 -2.27 -17.59
C ALA A 85 24.52 -0.89 -17.03
N PRO A 86 25.38 0.14 -17.11
CA PRO A 86 25.09 1.44 -16.50
C PRO A 86 23.78 2.07 -17.00
N GLY A 87 23.11 2.80 -16.10
CA GLY A 87 21.89 3.54 -16.39
C GLY A 87 20.60 2.80 -16.02
N TYR A 88 19.48 3.37 -16.45
CA TYR A 88 18.16 2.78 -16.29
C TYR A 88 17.84 1.85 -17.46
N ARG A 89 16.97 0.88 -17.19
CA ARG A 89 16.31 0.02 -18.17
C ARG A 89 14.82 0.33 -18.16
N GLU A 90 14.19 0.24 -19.32
CA GLU A 90 12.74 0.41 -19.47
C GLU A 90 12.07 -0.95 -19.44
N PHE A 91 11.25 -1.19 -18.43
CA PHE A 91 10.51 -2.42 -18.22
C PHE A 91 9.05 -2.23 -18.63
N ASP A 92 8.63 -2.90 -19.69
CA ASP A 92 7.24 -2.95 -20.17
C ASP A 92 6.70 -4.37 -19.93
N LEU A 93 6.40 -4.64 -18.66
CA LEU A 93 5.97 -5.96 -18.19
C LEU A 93 4.44 -6.10 -18.15
N ILE A 94 3.77 -5.00 -17.85
CA ILE A 94 2.30 -4.92 -17.80
C ILE A 94 1.86 -3.94 -18.89
N PRO A 95 0.96 -4.35 -19.81
CA PRO A 95 0.44 -3.46 -20.84
C PRO A 95 -0.11 -2.16 -20.25
N GLY A 96 0.37 -1.01 -20.73
CA GLY A 96 -0.03 0.30 -20.22
C GLY A 96 0.78 0.81 -19.03
N MET A 97 1.80 0.08 -18.56
CA MET A 97 2.74 0.49 -17.52
C MET A 97 4.18 0.28 -17.98
N THR A 98 4.95 1.37 -18.03
CA THR A 98 6.39 1.36 -18.28
C THR A 98 7.11 1.81 -17.02
N ASN A 99 8.03 0.99 -16.51
CA ASN A 99 8.83 1.32 -15.34
C ASN A 99 10.29 1.56 -15.72
N ARG A 100 10.86 2.68 -15.24
CA ARG A 100 12.29 2.97 -15.40
C ARG A 100 13.03 2.50 -14.16
N LEU A 101 13.73 1.38 -14.28
CA LEU A 101 14.38 0.71 -13.16
C LEU A 101 15.88 0.62 -13.39
N ARG A 102 16.68 0.81 -12.33
CA ARG A 102 18.12 0.51 -12.37
C ARG A 102 18.43 -0.76 -11.60
N PHE A 103 19.38 -1.55 -12.10
CA PHE A 103 19.83 -2.74 -11.40
C PHE A 103 20.40 -2.39 -10.03
N ASN A 104 20.11 -3.25 -9.04
CA ASN A 104 20.59 -3.11 -7.67
C ASN A 104 21.48 -4.30 -7.29
N ALA A 105 20.94 -5.51 -7.35
CA ALA A 105 21.63 -6.73 -6.94
C ALA A 105 20.96 -7.98 -7.51
N GLY A 106 21.72 -9.08 -7.62
CA GLY A 106 21.14 -10.42 -7.64
C GLY A 106 20.96 -10.89 -6.19
N THR A 107 19.78 -11.37 -5.84
CA THR A 107 19.38 -11.63 -4.45
C THR A 107 19.12 -13.10 -4.17
N ALA A 108 18.82 -13.92 -5.18
CA ALA A 108 18.73 -15.38 -5.05
C ALA A 108 19.05 -16.11 -6.36
N TYR A 109 19.45 -17.37 -6.25
CA TYR A 109 19.67 -18.29 -7.37
C TYR A 109 19.23 -19.69 -6.96
N ASP A 110 18.32 -20.27 -7.74
CA ASP A 110 17.83 -21.64 -7.57
C ASP A 110 17.98 -22.45 -8.84
N LYS A 111 18.25 -23.75 -8.68
CA LYS A 111 18.49 -24.68 -9.78
C LYS A 111 17.59 -25.90 -9.63
N PHE A 112 16.40 -25.83 -10.23
CA PHE A 112 15.39 -26.87 -10.16
C PHE A 112 15.79 -28.15 -10.90
N VAL A 113 16.37 -28.00 -12.09
CA VAL A 113 16.78 -29.15 -12.93
C VAL A 113 18.28 -29.13 -13.20
N PRO A 114 19.02 -30.18 -12.78
CA PRO A 114 20.44 -30.27 -13.02
C PRO A 114 20.78 -30.60 -14.48
N PHE A 115 21.93 -30.09 -14.93
CA PHE A 115 22.40 -30.11 -16.33
C PHE A 115 22.54 -31.49 -16.98
N ASN A 116 22.45 -32.57 -16.21
CA ASN A 116 22.52 -33.96 -16.68
C ASN A 116 21.16 -34.51 -17.17
N ALA A 117 20.07 -33.74 -17.08
CA ALA A 117 18.73 -34.16 -17.50
C ALA A 117 18.40 -33.87 -18.99
N GLY A 118 19.35 -33.33 -19.77
CA GLY A 118 19.08 -32.87 -21.14
C GLY A 118 18.32 -31.54 -21.22
N GLU A 119 18.06 -30.93 -20.06
CA GLU A 119 17.55 -29.58 -19.90
C GLU A 119 18.07 -28.97 -18.60
N ASN A 120 18.04 -27.65 -18.51
CA ASN A 120 18.30 -26.87 -17.32
C ASN A 120 17.17 -25.89 -17.09
N LEU A 121 16.73 -25.84 -15.83
CA LEU A 121 15.75 -24.90 -15.34
C LEU A 121 16.32 -24.23 -14.09
N SER A 122 16.63 -22.94 -14.19
CA SER A 122 17.16 -22.16 -13.08
C SER A 122 16.30 -20.90 -12.86
N ALA A 123 16.09 -20.52 -11.62
CA ALA A 123 15.47 -19.26 -11.23
C ALA A 123 16.47 -18.28 -10.61
N PHE A 124 16.20 -17.00 -10.81
CA PHE A 124 17.03 -15.90 -10.33
C PHE A 124 16.13 -14.81 -9.77
N GLU A 125 16.33 -14.42 -8.51
CA GLU A 125 15.75 -13.19 -8.00
C GLU A 125 16.74 -12.05 -8.28
N LEU A 126 16.29 -11.06 -9.04
CA LEU A 126 17.01 -9.80 -9.24
C LEU A 126 16.23 -8.65 -8.60
N SER A 127 16.98 -7.73 -7.99
CA SER A 127 16.49 -6.51 -7.38
C SER A 127 16.87 -5.31 -8.23
N PHE A 128 15.93 -4.38 -8.35
CA PHE A 128 16.03 -3.12 -9.07
C PHE A 128 15.48 -1.99 -8.19
N ILE A 129 15.88 -0.76 -8.49
CA ILE A 129 15.35 0.44 -7.83
C ILE A 129 14.55 1.27 -8.84
N GLU A 130 13.32 1.63 -8.46
CA GLU A 130 12.54 2.72 -9.04
C GLU A 130 12.82 3.99 -8.22
N ASP A 131 13.70 4.87 -8.71
CA ASP A 131 14.10 6.06 -7.95
C ASP A 131 12.99 7.12 -7.89
N ASN A 132 12.13 7.19 -8.92
CA ASN A 132 11.05 8.17 -8.99
C ASN A 132 9.75 7.49 -9.44
N HIS A 133 8.80 7.35 -8.51
CA HIS A 133 7.48 6.84 -8.83
C HIS A 133 6.67 7.91 -9.56
N SER A 134 6.17 7.58 -10.75
CA SER A 134 5.35 8.50 -11.53
C SER A 134 3.89 8.38 -11.13
N ILE A 135 3.26 9.49 -10.77
CA ILE A 135 1.82 9.57 -10.54
C ILE A 135 1.14 9.88 -11.87
N PHE A 136 0.18 9.03 -12.26
CA PHE A 136 -0.65 9.22 -13.43
C PHE A 136 -2.07 9.51 -12.96
N PRO A 137 -2.53 10.78 -13.02
CA PRO A 137 -3.87 11.14 -12.61
C PRO A 137 -4.93 10.33 -13.37
N ALA A 138 -5.87 9.76 -12.64
CA ALA A 138 -6.97 8.98 -13.19
C ALA A 138 -8.22 9.09 -12.32
N THR A 139 -9.36 8.67 -12.87
CA THR A 139 -10.64 8.54 -12.18
C THR A 139 -11.09 7.08 -12.26
N PRO A 140 -11.80 6.56 -11.23
CA PRO A 140 -12.24 5.17 -11.22
C PRO A 140 -13.16 4.83 -12.42
N SER A 141 -13.12 3.57 -12.84
CA SER A 141 -13.94 2.99 -13.92
C SER A 141 -14.12 1.49 -13.71
N GLY A 142 -15.28 0.91 -14.09
CA GLY A 142 -15.54 -0.52 -13.99
C GLY A 142 -16.08 -0.97 -12.62
N GLY A 143 -15.39 -0.60 -11.54
CA GLY A 143 -15.85 -0.77 -10.15
C GLY A 143 -16.33 -2.17 -9.75
N ILE A 144 -16.87 -2.29 -8.54
CA ILE A 144 -17.59 -3.49 -8.09
C ILE A 144 -19.00 -3.11 -7.64
N ASN A 145 -19.96 -4.00 -7.86
CA ASN A 145 -21.37 -3.78 -7.48
C ASN A 145 -21.60 -4.07 -5.99
N LEU A 146 -20.88 -3.37 -5.12
CA LEU A 146 -20.96 -3.42 -3.66
C LEU A 146 -20.88 -1.99 -3.11
N ARG A 147 -21.34 -1.75 -1.87
CA ARG A 147 -20.99 -0.51 -1.16
C ARG A 147 -19.75 -0.78 -0.32
N GLY A 148 -18.71 0.01 -0.49
CA GLY A 148 -17.50 -0.10 0.30
C GLY A 148 -17.73 0.24 1.78
N ASP A 149 -16.79 -0.18 2.62
CA ASP A 149 -16.73 0.22 4.03
C ASP A 149 -16.13 1.63 4.19
N TYR A 150 -15.49 2.13 3.14
CA TYR A 150 -14.76 3.38 3.12
C TYR A 150 -15.05 4.20 1.86
N SER A 151 -14.86 5.52 1.98
CA SER A 151 -14.76 6.41 0.83
C SER A 151 -13.59 7.36 1.03
N ILE A 152 -12.83 7.64 -0.03
CA ILE A 152 -11.71 8.60 0.00
C ILE A 152 -12.11 9.82 -0.82
N ASN A 153 -12.04 11.01 -0.23
CA ASN A 153 -12.40 12.28 -0.88
C ASN A 153 -13.79 12.24 -1.54
N GLY A 154 -14.74 11.56 -0.91
CA GLY A 154 -16.12 11.40 -1.39
C GLY A 154 -16.33 10.31 -2.46
N ILE A 155 -15.31 9.55 -2.84
CA ILE A 155 -15.39 8.45 -3.80
C ILE A 155 -15.42 7.11 -3.05
N ASP A 156 -16.43 6.29 -3.29
CA ASP A 156 -16.56 4.98 -2.63
C ASP A 156 -15.42 4.06 -3.10
N PHE A 157 -14.84 3.28 -2.18
CA PHE A 157 -13.78 2.32 -2.51
C PHE A 157 -14.25 1.32 -3.58
N ALA A 158 -15.54 0.97 -3.58
CA ALA A 158 -16.14 0.10 -4.58
C ALA A 158 -16.06 0.65 -6.00
N ASP A 159 -16.02 1.98 -6.20
CA ASP A 159 -15.88 2.58 -7.53
C ASP A 159 -14.51 2.26 -8.14
N PHE A 160 -13.47 2.08 -7.32
CA PHE A 160 -12.14 1.63 -7.74
C PHE A 160 -12.06 0.10 -7.88
N GLY A 161 -13.15 -0.62 -7.64
CA GLY A 161 -13.14 -2.08 -7.52
C GLY A 161 -12.52 -2.58 -6.22
N ILE A 162 -12.42 -1.73 -5.19
CA ILE A 162 -11.78 -2.05 -3.91
C ILE A 162 -12.80 -2.46 -2.85
N GLY A 163 -12.51 -3.55 -2.16
CA GLY A 163 -13.14 -3.91 -0.89
C GLY A 163 -12.14 -4.04 0.25
N SER A 164 -12.64 -4.36 1.43
CA SER A 164 -11.86 -4.42 2.68
C SER A 164 -11.97 -5.81 3.31
N ASP A 165 -10.85 -6.32 3.82
CA ASP A 165 -10.83 -7.42 4.81
C ASP A 165 -10.56 -6.89 6.24
N ASP A 166 -10.47 -5.57 6.38
CA ASP A 166 -10.10 -4.92 7.63
C ASP A 166 -11.21 -5.01 8.68
N ASN A 167 -10.88 -5.51 9.87
CA ASN A 167 -11.79 -5.56 11.02
C ASN A 167 -11.92 -4.22 11.76
N GLN A 168 -11.29 -3.16 11.25
CA GLN A 168 -11.31 -1.80 11.79
C GLN A 168 -10.71 -1.68 13.19
N GLU A 169 -9.94 -2.66 13.67
CA GLU A 169 -9.32 -2.62 15.00
C GLU A 169 -8.46 -1.36 15.17
N ASP A 170 -7.66 -1.05 14.15
CA ASP A 170 -6.82 0.13 14.12
C ASP A 170 -7.62 1.42 14.12
N ILE A 171 -8.86 1.42 13.61
CA ILE A 171 -9.77 2.58 13.60
C ILE A 171 -10.49 2.72 14.95
N LEU A 172 -11.05 1.62 15.45
CA LEU A 172 -11.97 1.60 16.60
C LEU A 172 -11.24 1.66 17.94
N LYS A 173 -9.96 1.24 18.01
CA LYS A 173 -9.17 1.33 19.26
C LYS A 173 -9.05 2.79 19.73
N TYR A 174 -9.22 3.03 21.03
CA TYR A 174 -8.99 4.35 21.62
C TYR A 174 -7.54 4.79 21.39
N PRO A 175 -7.25 6.05 21.01
CA PRO A 175 -5.88 6.52 20.81
C PRO A 175 -5.07 6.44 22.10
N ALA A 176 -3.76 6.21 21.99
CA ALA A 176 -2.90 6.31 23.16
C ALA A 176 -2.94 7.73 23.76
N ILE A 177 -2.86 7.84 25.09
CA ILE A 177 -2.81 9.14 25.77
C ILE A 177 -1.38 9.70 25.70
N LYS A 178 -1.24 11.01 25.52
CA LYS A 178 0.03 11.73 25.58
C LYS A 178 0.56 11.80 27.00
N THR A 179 1.88 11.82 27.14
CA THR A 179 2.50 12.23 28.40
C THR A 179 2.07 13.66 28.70
N PRO A 180 1.44 13.92 29.85
CA PRO A 180 0.99 15.27 30.18
C PRO A 180 2.16 16.23 30.34
N PHE A 181 1.91 17.52 30.10
CA PHE A 181 2.92 18.55 30.28
C PHE A 181 3.40 18.62 31.74
N THR A 182 4.69 18.87 31.94
CA THR A 182 5.24 19.17 33.26
C THR A 182 6.30 20.26 33.19
N ASP A 183 6.25 21.20 34.12
CA ASP A 183 7.28 22.23 34.31
C ASP A 183 8.45 21.75 35.21
N GLY A 184 8.46 20.46 35.56
CA GLY A 184 9.44 19.85 36.47
C GLY A 184 9.09 19.96 37.95
N ARG A 185 7.99 20.62 38.32
CA ARG A 185 7.48 20.70 39.70
C ARG A 185 6.08 20.14 39.82
N THR A 186 5.25 20.41 38.82
CA THR A 186 3.87 19.96 38.74
C THR A 186 3.59 19.36 37.36
N THR A 187 2.78 18.32 37.33
CA THR A 187 2.26 17.74 36.09
C THR A 187 0.87 18.28 35.88
N ASP A 188 0.61 18.83 34.69
CA ASP A 188 -0.72 19.27 34.32
C ASP A 188 -1.57 18.05 33.97
N LEU A 189 -2.49 17.70 34.87
CA LEU A 189 -3.45 16.61 34.69
C LEU A 189 -4.88 17.14 34.44
N SER A 190 -5.02 18.44 34.14
CA SER A 190 -6.33 19.07 33.94
C SER A 190 -6.99 18.67 32.61
N THR A 191 -6.20 18.25 31.63
CA THR A 191 -6.68 17.81 30.32
C THR A 191 -6.00 16.52 29.88
N ILE A 192 -6.78 15.63 29.27
CA ILE A 192 -6.28 14.42 28.62
C ILE A 192 -6.11 14.75 27.14
N LYS A 193 -4.93 14.43 26.58
CA LYS A 193 -4.63 14.61 25.17
C LYS A 193 -4.26 13.30 24.53
N THR A 194 -4.73 13.10 23.31
CA THR A 194 -4.56 11.86 22.56
C THR A 194 -3.42 11.95 21.57
N GLN A 195 -2.75 10.83 21.30
CA GLN A 195 -1.79 10.70 20.21
C GLN A 195 -2.50 10.60 18.86
N HIS A 196 -1.77 10.90 17.79
CA HIS A 196 -2.20 10.58 16.43
C HIS A 196 -2.28 9.06 16.25
N LYS A 197 -2.95 8.61 15.17
CA LYS A 197 -3.07 7.17 14.87
C LYS A 197 -2.47 6.83 13.53
N GLU A 198 -1.67 5.80 13.52
CA GLU A 198 -1.38 5.03 12.32
C GLU A 198 -2.49 3.99 12.14
N ILE A 199 -3.07 3.95 10.95
CA ILE A 199 -4.15 3.06 10.58
C ILE A 199 -3.68 2.24 9.39
N LYS A 200 -3.71 0.92 9.53
CA LYS A 200 -3.54 0.02 8.39
C LYS A 200 -4.92 -0.38 7.89
N LEU A 201 -5.09 -0.37 6.58
CA LEU A 201 -6.30 -0.84 5.92
C LEU A 201 -5.92 -2.03 5.04
N SER A 202 -6.42 -3.21 5.36
CA SER A 202 -6.26 -4.42 4.55
C SER A 202 -7.34 -4.46 3.47
N LEU A 203 -6.92 -4.38 2.22
CA LEU A 203 -7.77 -4.14 1.06
C LEU A 203 -7.55 -5.21 -0.02
N TRP A 204 -8.55 -5.39 -0.86
CA TRP A 204 -8.45 -6.14 -2.10
C TRP A 204 -9.03 -5.32 -3.26
N MET A 205 -8.54 -5.55 -4.47
CA MET A 205 -9.07 -4.92 -5.68
C MET A 205 -9.35 -5.98 -6.74
N LEU A 206 -10.51 -5.87 -7.37
CA LEU A 206 -10.94 -6.68 -8.52
C LEU A 206 -11.09 -5.82 -9.76
N ALA A 207 -10.75 -6.37 -10.92
CA ALA A 207 -11.00 -5.75 -12.22
C ALA A 207 -11.23 -6.83 -13.29
N GLY A 208 -12.03 -6.51 -14.31
CA GLY A 208 -12.32 -7.41 -15.43
C GLY A 208 -11.27 -7.37 -16.55
N SER A 209 -10.25 -6.53 -16.44
CA SER A 209 -9.13 -6.46 -17.38
C SER A 209 -7.90 -5.78 -16.77
N VAL A 210 -6.74 -5.96 -17.41
CA VAL A 210 -5.50 -5.25 -17.04
C VAL A 210 -5.66 -3.72 -17.18
N GLU A 211 -6.37 -3.26 -18.20
CA GLU A 211 -6.60 -1.83 -18.44
C GLU A 211 -7.43 -1.20 -17.31
N GLU A 212 -8.54 -1.84 -16.96
CA GLU A 212 -9.40 -1.42 -15.85
C GLU A 212 -8.63 -1.43 -14.52
N PHE A 213 -7.89 -2.51 -14.25
CA PHE A 213 -7.04 -2.60 -13.07
C PHE A 213 -6.06 -1.44 -12.99
N LEU A 214 -5.29 -1.19 -14.05
CA LEU A 214 -4.29 -0.12 -14.04
C LEU A 214 -4.92 1.26 -13.90
N ASN A 215 -6.08 1.50 -14.50
CA ASN A 215 -6.82 2.74 -14.35
C ASN A 215 -7.22 2.96 -12.88
N ASN A 216 -7.83 1.94 -12.25
CA ASN A 216 -8.31 2.05 -10.87
C ASN A 216 -7.17 2.08 -9.85
N TYR A 217 -6.12 1.30 -10.06
CA TYR A 217 -4.87 1.35 -9.32
C TYR A 217 -4.28 2.77 -9.30
N ARG A 218 -4.27 3.46 -10.45
CA ARG A 218 -3.81 4.85 -10.59
C ARG A 218 -4.79 5.84 -9.96
N ALA A 219 -6.08 5.65 -10.17
CA ALA A 219 -7.12 6.53 -9.67
C ALA A 219 -7.14 6.53 -8.14
N PHE A 220 -7.03 5.36 -7.52
CA PHE A 220 -6.96 5.23 -6.07
C PHE A 220 -5.72 5.92 -5.50
N PHE A 221 -4.55 5.68 -6.09
CA PHE A 221 -3.32 6.34 -5.65
C PHE A 221 -3.34 7.85 -5.87
N THR A 222 -4.04 8.33 -6.90
CA THR A 222 -4.25 9.78 -7.12
C THR A 222 -4.97 10.41 -5.93
N GLN A 223 -5.96 9.73 -5.34
CA GLN A 223 -6.65 10.22 -4.14
C GLN A 223 -5.74 10.17 -2.91
N LEU A 224 -4.95 9.10 -2.74
CA LEU A 224 -4.05 8.94 -1.60
C LEU A 224 -2.85 9.91 -1.62
N ALA A 225 -2.31 10.19 -2.80
CA ALA A 225 -1.09 10.99 -3.00
C ALA A 225 -1.37 12.50 -3.06
N GLY A 226 -2.59 12.95 -2.76
CA GLY A 226 -2.95 14.36 -2.69
C GLY A 226 -2.15 15.13 -1.65
N ALA A 227 -1.92 16.42 -1.91
CA ALA A 227 -1.39 17.34 -0.91
C ALA A 227 -2.43 17.62 0.19
N GLY A 228 -1.97 17.97 1.38
CA GLY A 228 -2.85 18.16 2.54
C GLY A 228 -3.42 16.85 3.09
N ASN A 229 -4.44 16.99 3.94
CA ASN A 229 -5.21 15.85 4.42
C ASN A 229 -6.20 15.39 3.35
N GLN A 230 -6.42 14.08 3.31
CA GLN A 230 -7.45 13.41 2.53
C GLN A 230 -8.58 13.00 3.46
N GLU A 231 -9.81 13.01 2.95
CA GLU A 231 -11.00 12.70 3.73
C GLU A 231 -11.31 11.21 3.61
N LEU A 232 -11.17 10.46 4.70
CA LEU A 232 -11.59 9.07 4.77
C LEU A 232 -12.94 8.99 5.49
N TYR A 233 -14.01 8.73 4.75
CA TYR A 233 -15.29 8.33 5.32
C TYR A 233 -15.23 6.87 5.74
N ILE A 234 -15.77 6.58 6.93
CA ILE A 234 -15.84 5.24 7.52
C ILE A 234 -17.30 4.94 7.83
N LYS A 235 -17.85 3.96 7.12
CA LYS A 235 -19.28 3.63 7.16
C LYS A 235 -19.77 3.17 8.52
N SER A 236 -18.96 2.40 9.25
CA SER A 236 -19.32 1.90 10.59
C SER A 236 -19.41 3.00 11.65
N LEU A 237 -18.70 4.12 11.45
CA LEU A 237 -18.74 5.29 12.32
C LEU A 237 -19.73 6.36 11.85
N ASP A 238 -20.24 6.21 10.62
CA ASP A 238 -20.94 7.26 9.88
C ASP A 238 -20.22 8.62 9.97
N GLY A 239 -18.90 8.59 9.76
CA GLY A 239 -18.04 9.72 10.06
C GLY A 239 -16.86 9.85 9.11
N ILE A 240 -16.35 11.08 9.00
CA ILE A 240 -15.17 11.42 8.20
C ILE A 240 -13.99 11.68 9.13
N ILE A 241 -12.84 11.14 8.73
CA ILE A 241 -11.57 11.35 9.41
C ILE A 241 -10.56 11.94 8.43
N GLN A 242 -9.72 12.85 8.92
CA GLN A 242 -8.67 13.47 8.12
C GLN A 242 -7.41 12.61 8.20
N ILE A 243 -6.87 12.20 7.06
CA ILE A 243 -5.72 11.31 6.98
C ILE A 243 -4.68 11.78 5.96
N TYR A 244 -3.47 11.23 6.04
CA TYR A 244 -2.53 11.26 4.92
C TYR A 244 -1.89 9.88 4.72
N TYR A 245 -1.63 9.51 3.47
CA TYR A 245 -0.94 8.26 3.14
C TYR A 245 0.52 8.27 3.61
N SER A 246 0.98 7.17 4.21
CA SER A 246 2.35 7.01 4.67
C SER A 246 3.09 5.88 3.95
N ASP A 247 2.47 4.72 3.76
CA ASP A 247 3.14 3.54 3.21
C ASP A 247 2.14 2.53 2.63
N CYS A 248 2.64 1.57 1.87
CA CYS A 248 1.90 0.39 1.44
C CYS A 248 2.70 -0.82 1.92
N PRO A 249 2.52 -1.33 3.14
CA PRO A 249 3.40 -2.36 3.70
C PRO A 249 3.40 -3.69 2.92
N SER A 250 2.29 -4.07 2.30
CA SER A 250 2.13 -5.32 1.56
C SER A 250 1.35 -5.13 0.27
N PHE A 251 1.69 -5.92 -0.74
CA PHE A 251 0.97 -6.03 -2.01
C PHE A 251 1.21 -7.44 -2.54
N SER A 252 0.16 -8.12 -2.99
CA SER A 252 0.23 -9.44 -3.61
C SER A 252 -0.76 -9.56 -4.75
N VAL A 253 -0.32 -10.09 -5.87
CA VAL A 253 -1.19 -10.47 -6.98
C VAL A 253 -1.70 -11.89 -6.75
N GLU A 254 -3.01 -12.05 -6.57
CA GLU A 254 -3.63 -13.37 -6.35
C GLU A 254 -4.09 -14.01 -7.66
N ILE A 255 -4.58 -13.19 -8.60
CA ILE A 255 -5.03 -13.62 -9.91
C ILE A 255 -4.56 -12.62 -10.97
N TRP A 256 -3.91 -13.13 -12.01
CA TRP A 256 -3.50 -12.34 -13.17
C TRP A 256 -3.92 -13.03 -14.47
N ARG A 257 -5.12 -12.73 -14.96
CA ARG A 257 -5.70 -13.26 -16.21
C ARG A 257 -6.28 -12.12 -17.04
N GLU A 258 -6.49 -12.37 -18.33
CA GLU A 258 -6.96 -11.36 -19.29
C GLU A 258 -8.31 -10.73 -18.89
N ASP A 259 -9.20 -11.53 -18.33
CA ASP A 259 -10.57 -11.20 -17.95
C ASP A 259 -10.79 -11.06 -16.44
N GLN A 260 -9.73 -11.24 -15.64
CA GLN A 260 -9.83 -11.23 -14.19
C GLN A 260 -8.48 -10.89 -13.56
N ILE A 261 -8.45 -9.75 -12.87
CA ILE A 261 -7.34 -9.35 -12.02
C ILE A 261 -7.84 -9.29 -10.58
N ALA A 262 -7.09 -9.90 -9.66
CA ALA A 262 -7.32 -9.82 -8.23
C ALA A 262 -6.01 -9.56 -7.50
N VAL A 263 -5.99 -8.52 -6.67
CA VAL A 263 -4.84 -8.18 -5.83
C VAL A 263 -5.28 -7.95 -4.40
N ARG A 264 -4.39 -8.22 -3.45
CA ARG A 264 -4.51 -7.82 -2.05
C ARG A 264 -3.38 -6.90 -1.67
N PHE A 265 -3.67 -5.91 -0.86
CA PHE A 265 -2.67 -4.97 -0.40
C PHE A 265 -3.10 -4.32 0.90
N THR A 266 -2.13 -3.86 1.67
CA THR A 266 -2.39 -3.06 2.86
C THR A 266 -1.83 -1.68 2.61
N ILE A 267 -2.62 -0.64 2.85
CA ILE A 267 -2.11 0.73 2.95
C ILE A 267 -2.01 1.15 4.41
N SER A 268 -1.02 1.97 4.70
CA SER A 268 -0.86 2.68 5.97
C SER A 268 -1.20 4.14 5.74
N VAL A 269 -2.09 4.66 6.56
CA VAL A 269 -2.46 6.08 6.60
C VAL A 269 -2.29 6.59 8.03
N VAL A 270 -2.03 7.88 8.17
CA VAL A 270 -1.93 8.54 9.47
C VAL A 270 -3.12 9.47 9.63
N ALA A 271 -3.89 9.29 10.70
CA ALA A 271 -4.87 10.26 11.16
C ALA A 271 -4.18 11.22 12.13
N PRO A 272 -3.89 12.48 11.74
CA PRO A 272 -3.14 13.41 12.57
C PRO A 272 -3.86 13.70 13.88
N VAL A 273 -5.19 13.84 13.83
CA VAL A 273 -6.07 14.05 14.99
C VAL A 273 -7.26 13.10 14.89
N VAL A 274 -7.60 12.45 15.99
CA VAL A 274 -8.71 11.49 16.07
C VAL A 274 -9.96 12.21 16.57
N SER A 275 -10.74 12.77 15.65
CA SER A 275 -11.85 13.68 15.97
C SER A 275 -13.14 12.99 16.43
N TRP A 276 -13.30 11.69 16.21
CA TRP A 276 -14.51 10.93 16.57
C TRP A 276 -14.47 10.37 18.00
N VAL A 277 -13.36 10.62 18.72
CA VAL A 277 -13.16 10.18 20.09
C VAL A 277 -13.19 11.42 20.98
N ASP A 278 -14.21 11.51 21.85
CA ASP A 278 -14.26 12.54 22.88
C ASP A 278 -13.31 12.18 24.02
N ALA A 279 -12.27 13.00 24.22
CA ALA A 279 -11.32 12.88 25.32
C ALA A 279 -11.74 13.67 26.58
N GLY A 280 -13.01 14.09 26.66
CA GLY A 280 -13.57 14.78 27.82
C GLY A 280 -13.38 16.30 27.80
N GLY A 281 -13.24 16.90 26.62
CA GLY A 281 -13.20 18.36 26.46
C GLY A 281 -14.57 18.91 26.08
N ASP A 282 -15.29 19.50 27.04
CA ASP A 282 -16.56 20.30 26.96
C ASP A 282 -17.70 19.89 25.99
N ILE A 283 -17.57 18.81 25.22
CA ILE A 283 -18.55 18.39 24.21
C ILE A 283 -19.10 17.04 24.63
N ARG A 284 -20.13 17.12 25.50
CA ARG A 284 -21.04 16.05 25.92
C ARG A 284 -21.02 14.81 25.02
N TYR A 285 -20.51 13.70 25.56
CA TYR A 285 -20.93 12.31 25.35
C TYR A 285 -21.85 12.10 24.12
N ARG A 286 -21.25 11.84 22.96
CA ARG A 286 -21.88 10.93 21.99
C ARG A 286 -21.27 9.56 22.19
N VAL A 287 -21.70 8.91 23.26
CA VAL A 287 -21.77 7.44 23.25
C VAL A 287 -22.61 7.10 22.02
N LEU A 288 -22.05 6.34 21.10
CA LEU A 288 -22.74 5.79 19.93
C LEU A 288 -23.97 5.03 20.43
N LYS A 289 -25.10 5.70 20.47
CA LYS A 289 -26.40 5.08 20.70
C LYS A 289 -26.77 4.43 19.37
N ASP A 290 -26.33 3.20 19.19
CA ASP A 290 -26.93 2.31 18.21
C ASP A 290 -28.38 2.06 18.66
N PRO A 291 -29.41 2.50 17.89
CA PRO A 291 -30.80 2.28 18.24
C PRO A 291 -31.20 0.80 18.32
N ASP A 292 -30.42 -0.09 17.69
CA ASP A 292 -30.73 -1.50 17.54
C ASP A 292 -30.03 -2.39 18.58
N LEU A 293 -28.90 -1.94 19.16
CA LEU A 293 -28.09 -2.77 20.09
C LEU A 293 -28.20 -2.40 21.58
N GLY A 294 -28.81 -1.28 21.95
CA GLY A 294 -29.17 -0.99 23.36
C GLY A 294 -28.01 -0.98 24.37
N LEU A 295 -26.78 -0.68 23.94
CA LEU A 295 -25.59 -0.75 24.79
C LEU A 295 -25.48 0.46 25.72
N LEU A 296 -25.25 0.20 27.02
CA LEU A 296 -24.89 1.19 28.03
C LEU A 296 -23.56 0.80 28.68
N ALA A 297 -22.63 1.75 28.78
CA ALA A 297 -21.38 1.60 29.51
C ALA A 297 -21.34 2.57 30.70
N ASP A 298 -20.68 2.17 31.80
CA ASP A 298 -20.48 3.04 32.96
C ASP A 298 -19.36 4.06 32.73
N GLU A 299 -19.18 4.96 33.70
CA GLU A 299 -18.13 5.99 33.69
C GLU A 299 -16.69 5.40 33.68
N GLN A 300 -16.54 4.08 33.80
CA GLN A 300 -15.27 3.36 33.72
C GLN A 300 -15.17 2.51 32.44
N GLY A 301 -16.10 2.67 31.49
CA GLY A 301 -16.09 1.99 30.19
C GLY A 301 -16.50 0.52 30.26
N ARG A 302 -17.14 0.06 31.34
CA ARG A 302 -17.65 -1.32 31.44
C ARG A 302 -19.07 -1.39 30.89
N ILE A 303 -19.30 -2.33 29.97
CA ILE A 303 -20.63 -2.60 29.41
C ILE A 303 -21.52 -3.18 30.53
N ILE A 304 -22.63 -2.51 30.82
CA ILE A 304 -23.46 -2.80 31.99
C ILE A 304 -24.60 -3.78 31.68
N VAL A 305 -25.09 -3.86 30.42
CA VAL A 305 -26.23 -4.73 30.07
C VAL A 305 -26.14 -5.27 28.63
N PHE A 306 -26.48 -6.56 28.47
CA PHE A 306 -26.90 -7.18 27.22
C PHE A 306 -28.43 -7.37 27.26
N ASN A 307 -29.13 -6.94 26.22
CA ASN A 307 -30.46 -7.46 25.91
C ASN A 307 -30.40 -8.16 24.55
#